data_AF-A0A3B8U036-F1
#
_entry.id   AF-A0A3B8U036-F1
#
_cell.length_a   1.000
_cell.length_b   1.000
_cell.length_c   1.000
_cell.angle_alpha   90.00
_cell.angle_beta   90.00
_cell.angle_gamma   90.00
#
_symmetry.space_group_name_H-M   'P 1'
#
loop_
_entity.id
_entity.type
_entity.pdbx_description
1 polymer ?
#
loop_
_entity_poly.entity_id
_entity_poly.type
_entity_poly.pdbx_seq_one_letter_code
_entity_poly.pdbx_strand_id
1 'polypeptide(L)' 'AIEIVNKSLQLHGGYGYSQEYEIERLYRDVRITSIYEGSSQVQQMVISGQLLK' A
#
# COMPACT_ATOMS: atom_id res chain seq x y z
N ALA A 1 0.51 0.07 -5.39
CA ALA A 1 1.72 0.09 -4.53
C ALA A 1 1.69 -1.04 -3.49
N ILE A 2 0.70 -1.07 -2.57
CA ILE A 2 0.60 -2.07 -1.50
C ILE A 2 0.75 -3.52 -2.01
N GLU A 3 0.00 -3.92 -3.04
CA GLU A 3 0.06 -5.29 -3.57
C GLU A 3 1.47 -5.69 -4.07
N ILE A 4 2.14 -4.79 -4.79
CA ILE A 4 3.47 -5.03 -5.37
C ILE A 4 4.50 -5.23 -4.27
N VAL A 5 4.45 -4.37 -3.24
CA VAL A 5 5.37 -4.45 -2.11
C VAL A 5 5.12 -5.74 -1.30
N ASN A 6 3.86 -6.15 -1.11
CA ASN A 6 3.54 -7.41 -0.44
C ASN A 6 4.10 -8.63 -1.21
N LYS A 7 3.93 -8.66 -2.54
CA LYS A 7 4.48 -9.73 -3.38
C LYS A 7 6.01 -9.72 -3.36
N SER A 8 6.61 -8.54 -3.38
CA SER A 8 8.08 -8.39 -3.33
C SER A 8 8.64 -8.88 -2.00
N LEU A 9 7.99 -8.59 -0.87
CA LEU A 9 8.34 -9.15 0.44
C LEU A 9 8.28 -10.68 0.42
N GLN A 10 7.21 -11.25 -0.14
CA GLN A 10 7.06 -12.70 -0.25
C GLN A 10 8.18 -13.35 -1.07
N LEU A 11 8.64 -12.71 -2.14
CA LEU A 11 9.76 -13.19 -2.97
C LEU A 11 11.10 -13.19 -2.20
N HIS A 12 11.30 -12.25 -1.28
CA HIS A 12 12.48 -12.24 -0.41
C HIS A 12 12.45 -13.32 0.68
N GLY A 13 11.29 -13.97 0.90
CA GLY A 13 11.11 -14.99 1.93
C GLY A 13 11.40 -14.44 3.33
N GLY A 14 11.99 -15.28 4.19
CA GLY A 14 12.32 -14.89 5.58
C GLY A 14 13.30 -13.71 5.67
N TYR A 15 14.22 -13.58 4.72
CA TYR A 15 15.19 -12.47 4.70
C TYR A 15 14.51 -11.12 4.49
N GLY A 16 13.43 -11.06 3.72
CA GLY A 16 12.68 -9.83 3.49
C GLY A 16 12.03 -9.26 4.76
N TYR A 17 11.86 -10.07 5.80
CA TYR A 17 11.33 -9.63 7.09
C TYR A 17 12.42 -9.10 8.04
N SER A 18 13.68 -9.22 7.66
CA SER A 18 14.81 -8.62 8.39
C SER A 18 14.93 -7.14 8.05
N GLN A 19 15.24 -6.31 9.05
CA GLN A 19 15.50 -4.87 8.87
C GLN A 19 16.77 -4.58 8.05
N GLU A 20 17.58 -5.60 7.78
CA GLU A 20 18.76 -5.51 6.90
C GLU A 20 18.37 -5.32 5.42
N TYR A 21 17.14 -5.71 5.04
CA TYR A 21 16.65 -5.58 3.67
C TYR A 21 15.65 -4.43 3.57
N GLU A 22 15.84 -3.57 2.57
CA GLU A 22 15.00 -2.39 2.35
C GLU A 22 13.52 -2.69 2.16
N ILE A 23 13.19 -3.91 1.69
CA ILE A 23 11.80 -4.33 1.44
C ILE A 23 10.93 -4.28 2.70
N GLU A 24 11.51 -4.51 3.89
CA GLU A 24 10.81 -4.42 5.17
C GLU A 24 10.29 -2.99 5.41
N ARG A 25 11.15 -1.99 5.18
CA ARG A 25 10.81 -0.58 5.33
C ARG A 25 9.72 -0.18 4.35
N LEU A 26 9.89 -0.54 3.07
CA LEU A 26 8.89 -0.27 2.04
C LEU A 26 7.54 -0.90 2.37
N TYR A 27 7.53 -2.11 2.93
CA TYR A 27 6.31 -2.81 3.36
C TYR A 27 5.55 -2.09 4.46
N ARG A 28 6.25 -1.44 5.39
CA ARG A 28 5.64 -0.57 6.41
C ARG A 28 5.13 0.73 5.81
N ASP A 29 5.98 1.43 5.05
CA ASP A 29 5.70 2.78 4.58
C ASP A 29 4.51 2.82 3.61
N VAL A 30 4.39 1.82 2.73
CA VAL A 30 3.31 1.77 1.73
C VAL A 30 1.90 1.68 2.34
N ARG A 31 1.75 1.34 3.62
CA ARG A 31 0.43 1.23 4.26
C ARG A 31 -0.27 2.56 4.45
N ILE A 32 0.48 3.65 4.63
CA ILE A 32 -0.11 4.98 4.82
C ILE A 32 -0.83 5.46 3.56
N THR A 33 -0.42 4.97 2.38
CA THR A 33 -0.87 5.50 1.10
C THR A 33 -2.37 5.31 0.83
N SER A 34 -3.01 4.35 1.52
CA SER A 34 -4.46 4.12 1.40
C SER A 34 -5.30 4.90 2.42
N ILE A 35 -4.67 5.65 3.34
CA ILE A 35 -5.32 6.28 4.49
C ILE A 35 -5.14 7.81 4.45
N TYR A 36 -3.90 8.28 4.25
CA TYR A 36 -3.61 9.72 4.22
C TYR A 36 -4.20 10.41 2.99
N GLU A 37 -4.34 11.74 3.06
CA GLU A 37 -4.87 12.59 1.97
C GLU A 37 -6.23 12.13 1.41
N GLY A 38 -7.02 11.50 2.28
CA GLY A 38 -8.29 10.88 1.93
C GLY A 38 -8.13 9.37 1.74
N SER A 39 -8.81 8.59 2.59
CA SER A 39 -8.76 7.14 2.49
C SER A 39 -9.26 6.64 1.13
N SER A 40 -8.87 5.42 0.76
CA SER A 40 -9.33 4.83 -0.50
C SER A 40 -10.86 4.81 -0.64
N GLN A 41 -11.60 4.70 0.47
CA GLN A 41 -13.07 4.79 0.47
C GLN A 41 -13.57 6.21 0.20
N VAL A 42 -12.92 7.24 0.78
CA VAL A 42 -13.26 8.65 0.48
C VAL A 42 -13.04 8.93 -1.00
N GLN A 43 -11.94 8.47 -1.58
CA GLN A 43 -11.67 8.63 -3.01
C GLN A 43 -12.76 7.94 -3.86
N GLN A 44 -13.16 6.72 -3.50
CA GLN A 44 -14.26 6.02 -4.18
C GLN A 44 -15.59 6.77 -4.11
N MET A 45 -15.93 7.39 -2.98
CA MET A 45 -17.14 8.21 -2.84
C MET A 45 -17.11 9.47 -3.72
N VAL A 46 -15.95 10.13 -3.82
CA VAL A 46 -15.78 11.31 -4.69
C VAL A 46 -15.94 10.91 -6.16
N ILE A 47 -15.28 9.82 -6.58
CA ILE A 47 -15.37 9.31 -7.95
C ILE A 47 -16.81 8.89 -8.28
N SER A 48 -17.47 8.13 -7.41
CA SER A 48 -18.85 7.69 -7.66
C SER A 48 -19.83 8.87 -7.73
N GLY A 49 -19.66 9.88 -6.88
CA GLY A 49 -20.46 11.11 -6.91
C GLY A 49 -20.24 11.95 -8.18
N GLN A 50 -19.09 11.83 -8.84
CA GLN A 50 -18.84 12.47 -10.13
C GLN A 50 -19.37 11.64 -11.32
N LEU A 51 -19.34 10.30 -11.23
CA LEU A 51 -19.80 9.41 -12.29
C LEU A 51 -21.32 9.26 -12.36
N LEU A 52 -22.02 9.36 -11.23
CA LEU A 52 -23.48 9.14 -11.12
C LEU A 52 -24.31 10.43 -11.16
N LYS A 53 -23.70 11.54 -11.61
CA LYS A 53 -24.38 12.80 -11.93
C LYS A 53 -24.73 12.85 -13.41
#